data_AF-A0A3S4G333-F1
#
_entry.id   AF-A0A3S4G333-F1
#
_cell.length_a   1.000
_cell.length_b   1.000
_cell.length_c   1.000
_cell.angle_alpha   90.00
_cell.angle_beta   90.00
_cell.angle_gamma   90.00
#
_symmetry.space_group_name_H-M   'P 1'
#
loop_
_entity.id
_entity.type
_entity.pdbx_description
1 polymer ?
#
loop_
_entity_poly.entity_id
_entity_poly.type
_entity_poly.pdbx_seq_one_letter_code
_entity_poly.pdbx_strand_id
1 'polypeptide(L)' 'MMKLVSWAQSIVTFRGGSSEMLSGVAFVFRVHLVPGMAIFLLFPFTRLVHVWSASFEYFTRRYPIVRTRR' A
#
# COMPACT_ATOMS: atom_id res chain seq x y z
N MET A 1 4.19 -12.88 15.25
CA MET A 1 4.10 -12.24 13.92
C MET A 1 2.84 -12.61 13.14
N MET A 2 2.32 -13.84 13.25
CA MET A 2 1.09 -14.27 12.57
C MET A 2 -0.15 -13.39 12.84
N LYS A 3 -0.33 -12.87 14.08
CA LYS A 3 -1.48 -12.03 14.44
C LYS A 3 -1.62 -10.75 13.60
N LEU A 4 -0.50 -10.07 13.28
CA LEU A 4 -0.51 -8.86 12.44
C LEU A 4 -0.83 -9.17 10.98
N VAL A 5 -0.32 -10.31 10.49
CA VAL A 5 -0.59 -10.79 9.13
C VAL A 5 -2.06 -11.17 8.99
N SER A 6 -2.62 -11.92 9.95
CA SER A 6 -4.04 -12.29 9.97
C SER A 6 -4.96 -11.07 10.09
N TRP A 7 -4.56 -10.05 10.84
CA TRP A 7 -5.27 -8.77 10.88
C TRP A 7 -5.29 -8.07 9.52
N ALA A 8 -4.12 -7.94 8.86
CA ALA A 8 -4.03 -7.34 7.54
C ALA A 8 -4.85 -8.12 6.49
N GLN A 9 -4.78 -9.45 6.52
CA GLN A 9 -5.59 -10.33 5.68
C GLN A 9 -7.09 -10.13 5.91
N SER A 10 -7.53 -10.03 7.16
CA SER A 10 -8.95 -9.82 7.48
C SER A 10 -9.46 -8.48 6.97
N ILE A 11 -8.63 -7.42 7.00
CA ILE A 11 -8.99 -6.12 6.43
C ILE A 11 -9.15 -6.20 4.91
N VAL A 12 -8.17 -6.76 4.19
CA VAL A 12 -8.23 -6.81 2.72
C VAL A 12 -9.26 -7.80 2.19
N THR A 13 -9.62 -8.82 2.99
CA THR A 13 -10.68 -9.79 2.66
C THR A 13 -12.05 -9.41 3.24
N PHE A 14 -12.19 -8.20 3.80
CA PHE A 14 -13.43 -7.68 4.39
C PHE A 14 -14.06 -8.62 5.43
N ARG A 15 -13.24 -9.34 6.21
CA ARG A 15 -13.69 -10.20 7.32
C ARG A 15 -13.77 -9.38 8.61
N GLY A 16 -14.97 -9.34 9.22
CA GLY A 16 -15.20 -8.70 10.52
C GLY A 16 -14.46 -9.39 11.68
N GLY A 17 -14.38 -8.73 12.83
CA GLY A 17 -13.70 -9.27 14.03
C GLY A 17 -12.16 -9.08 14.05
N SER A 18 -11.62 -8.28 13.14
CA SER A 18 -10.17 -8.04 13.04
C SER A 18 -9.57 -7.33 14.25
N SER A 19 -10.35 -6.53 14.99
CA SER A 19 -9.88 -5.84 16.20
C SER A 19 -9.46 -6.80 17.33
N GLU A 20 -10.11 -7.96 17.44
CA GLU A 20 -9.79 -8.96 18.47
C GLU A 20 -8.46 -9.65 18.20
N MET A 21 -8.03 -9.75 16.93
CA MET A 21 -6.72 -10.31 16.56
C MET A 21 -5.53 -9.45 17.02
N LEU A 22 -5.76 -8.17 17.35
CA LEU A 22 -4.77 -7.26 17.92
C LEU A 22 -4.67 -7.33 19.46
N SER A 23 -5.44 -8.22 20.11
CA SER A 23 -5.37 -8.47 21.55
C SER A 23 -4.00 -9.08 21.94
N GLY A 24 -3.32 -8.43 22.90
CA GLY A 24 -1.99 -8.81 23.36
C GLY A 24 -0.82 -8.41 22.44
N VAL A 25 -1.05 -7.62 21.39
CA VAL A 25 0.02 -7.08 20.55
C VAL A 25 0.67 -5.87 21.22
N ALA A 26 2.01 -5.81 21.20
CA ALA A 26 2.77 -4.70 21.78
C ALA A 26 2.34 -3.34 21.20
N PHE A 27 2.32 -2.32 22.06
CA PHE A 27 1.81 -0.98 21.74
C PHE A 27 2.50 -0.34 20.53
N VAL A 28 3.80 -0.61 20.33
CA VAL A 28 4.60 -0.11 19.20
C VAL A 28 3.95 -0.47 17.85
N PHE A 29 3.42 -1.69 17.70
CA PHE A 29 2.76 -2.08 16.45
C PHE A 29 1.44 -1.33 16.25
N ARG A 30 0.68 -1.09 17.31
CA ARG A 30 -0.57 -0.31 17.22
C ARG A 30 -0.29 1.13 16.79
N VAL A 31 0.74 1.74 17.38
CA VAL A 31 1.21 3.08 17.00
C VAL A 31 1.74 3.13 15.58
N HIS A 32 2.32 2.05 15.04
CA HIS A 32 2.79 2.00 13.65
C HIS A 32 1.66 1.80 12.63
N LEU A 33 0.61 1.05 12.97
CA LEU A 33 -0.51 0.78 12.07
C LEU A 33 -1.32 2.05 11.73
N VAL A 34 -1.48 2.96 12.69
CA VAL A 34 -2.20 4.23 12.52
C VAL A 34 -1.58 5.13 11.43
N PRO A 35 -0.29 5.54 11.51
CA PRO A 35 0.34 6.32 10.47
C PRO A 35 0.48 5.52 9.17
N GLY A 36 0.63 4.20 9.23
CA GLY A 36 0.60 3.35 8.03
C GLY A 36 -0.69 3.52 7.23
N MET A 37 -1.85 3.40 7.88
CA MET A 37 -3.14 3.66 7.23
C MET A 37 -3.31 5.14 6.83
N ALA A 38 -2.84 6.08 7.65
CA ALA A 38 -2.92 7.50 7.33
C ALA A 38 -2.12 7.86 6.07
N ILE A 39 -0.95 7.24 5.86
CA ILE A 39 -0.16 7.41 4.63
C ILE A 39 -0.94 6.90 3.42
N PHE A 40 -1.62 5.75 3.50
CA PHE A 40 -2.48 5.27 2.42
C PHE A 40 -3.66 6.21 2.12
N LEU A 41 -4.24 6.84 3.15
CA LEU A 41 -5.30 7.84 2.98
C LEU A 41 -4.78 9.13 2.33
N LEU A 42 -3.58 9.59 2.72
CA LEU A 42 -2.94 10.78 2.18
C LEU A 42 -2.21 10.53 0.84
N PHE A 43 -2.03 9.26 0.47
CA PHE A 43 -1.31 8.82 -0.72
C PHE A 43 -1.69 9.59 -2.00
N PRO A 44 -2.98 9.78 -2.38
CA PRO A 44 -3.33 10.45 -3.61
C PRO A 44 -3.07 11.97 -3.59
N PHE A 45 -2.90 12.57 -2.40
CA PHE A 45 -2.71 14.01 -2.22
C PHE A 45 -1.24 14.41 -2.07
N THR A 46 -0.32 13.45 -2.12
CA THR A 46 1.11 13.69 -1.90
C THR A 46 1.94 13.22 -3.11
N ARG A 47 3.24 13.55 -3.11
CA ARG A 47 4.19 13.07 -4.13
C ARG A 47 4.34 11.55 -4.18
N LEU A 48 3.79 10.82 -3.20
CA LEU A 48 3.79 9.36 -3.17
C LEU A 48 3.04 8.73 -4.35
N VAL A 49 2.17 9.49 -5.02
CA VAL A 49 1.49 9.05 -6.26
C VAL A 49 2.47 8.57 -7.34
N HIS A 50 3.73 9.03 -7.33
CA HIS A 50 4.77 8.58 -8.27
C HIS A 50 5.04 7.06 -8.23
N VAL A 51 4.68 6.36 -7.14
CA VAL A 51 4.76 4.89 -7.07
C VAL A 51 4.00 4.22 -8.22
N TRP A 52 2.92 4.83 -8.71
CA TRP A 52 2.17 4.32 -9.88
C TRP A 52 2.88 4.56 -11.22
N SER A 53 3.79 5.53 -11.30
CA SER A 53 4.59 5.83 -12.49
C SER A 53 5.90 5.05 -12.54
N ALA A 54 5.99 3.95 -11.79
CA ALA A 54 7.15 3.06 -11.82
C ALA A 54 7.41 2.59 -13.26
N SER A 55 8.60 2.91 -13.77
CA SER A 55 8.94 2.77 -15.19
C SER A 55 9.34 1.33 -15.56
N PHE A 56 8.49 0.36 -15.20
CA PHE A 56 8.71 -1.05 -15.55
C PHE A 56 8.71 -1.29 -17.07
N GLU A 57 7.86 -0.55 -17.78
CA GLU A 57 7.77 -0.60 -19.24
C GLU A 57 9.07 -0.19 -19.94
N TYR A 58 9.96 0.57 -19.26
CA TYR A 58 11.24 0.99 -19.83
C TYR A 58 12.16 -0.19 -20.15
N PHE A 59 12.07 -1.29 -19.41
CA PHE A 59 12.93 -2.46 -19.63
C PHE A 59 12.68 -3.16 -20.96
N THR A 60 11.43 -3.15 -21.44
CA THR A 60 11.04 -3.81 -22.70
C THR A 60 10.85 -2.81 -23.84
N ARG A 61 11.02 -1.51 -23.58
CA ARG A 61 10.76 -0.46 -24.55
C ARG A 61 11.81 -0.43 -25.65
N ARG A 62 11.36 -0.51 -26.90
CA ARG A 62 12.21 -0.27 -28.07
C ARG A 62 12.44 1.23 -28.24
N TYR A 63 13.66 1.61 -28.57
CA TYR A 63 13.99 2.95 -29.07
C TYR A 63 13.93 2.93 -30.61
N PRO A 64 13.51 3.99 -31.32
CA PRO A 64 13.14 5.36 -30.91
C PRO A 64 11.62 5.58 -30.75
N ILE A 65 11.22 6.55 -29.89
CA ILE A 65 9.83 7.03 -29.81
C ILE A 65 9.67 8.23 -30.75
N VAL A 66 8.83 8.09 -31.76
CA VAL A 66 8.39 9.20 -32.62
C VAL A 66 6.86 9.30 -32.51
N ARG A 67 6.34 10.47 -32.15
CA ARG A 67 4.89 10.72 -32.06
C ARG A 67 4.43 11.49 -33.30
N THR A 68 3.36 11.01 -33.94
CA THR A 68 2.70 11.72 -35.05
C THR A 68 1.76 12.80 -34.54
N ARG A 69 1.44 13.79 -35.37
CA ARG A 69 0.76 15.04 -34.98
C ARG A 69 -0.75 15.06 -35.29
N ARG A 70 -1.38 13.89 -35.49
CA ARG A 70 -2.80 13.78 -35.88
C ARG A 70 -3.71 13.58 -34.67
#